data_AF-A0A0R1KWE3-F1
#
_entry.id   AF-A0A0R1KWE3-F1
#
_cell.length_a   1.000
_cell.length_b   1.000
_cell.length_c   1.000
_cell.angle_alpha   90.00
_cell.angle_beta   90.00
_cell.angle_gamma   90.00
#
_symmetry.space_group_name_H-M   'P 1'
#
loop_
_entity.id
_entity.type
_entity.pdbx_description
1 polymer ?
#
loop_
_entity_poly.entity_id
_entity_poly.type
_entity_poly.pdbx_seq_one_letter_code
_entity_poly.pdbx_strand_id
1 'polypeptide(L)'
;MTDAQKSATYKIATPGTSNDGTEVTYTFPAWTQYKKGRVITDSTPYKDATFKITDQTTRTREGDLWVKVEATDNANSKANGWIKYSGLTTATTTPTDNFDANKSVKIAYRDVTTGKTLDKTNTWTTASTDTKKGDSVTSKVNAGGYGLADFVKSASVSGYSLTNKDNPTAVPSFDNAKFGDTITVDVTPAATAALKVAFYSEDTAGGSLTALKSSDFAYGYPALTSDAQTTALGKSTDTSFTTTKFFNENGPFETAFNKAVNNYGAKAGSLADASKTTSTTGKDKTGFFGQALNNGTQRYFYVYNSADTLSNNASNQAKGNTIKVVLQKYVTSTQLPAEATKDANANTDYIAK
;
A
#
# COMPACT_ATOMS: atom_id res chain seq x y z
N MET A 1 10.38 16.18 -8.84
CA MET A 1 10.45 14.74 -9.19
C MET A 1 9.53 13.98 -8.26
N THR A 2 8.69 13.09 -8.79
CA THR A 2 7.75 12.29 -7.98
C THR A 2 8.46 11.09 -7.34
N ASP A 3 7.87 10.52 -6.28
CA ASP A 3 8.41 9.32 -5.64
C ASP A 3 8.33 8.08 -6.56
N ALA A 4 7.36 8.06 -7.47
CA ALA A 4 7.28 7.05 -8.54
C ALA A 4 8.48 7.16 -9.50
N GLN A 5 8.88 8.37 -9.89
CA GLN A 5 10.04 8.58 -10.76
C GLN A 5 11.38 8.21 -10.10
N LYS A 6 11.51 8.43 -8.78
CA LYS A 6 12.68 8.04 -8.00
C LYS A 6 12.81 6.52 -7.84
N SER A 7 11.68 5.84 -7.64
CA SER A 7 11.66 4.39 -7.33
C SER A 7 11.73 3.51 -8.58
N ALA A 8 11.22 3.98 -9.72
CA ALA A 8 11.22 3.25 -10.98
C ALA A 8 12.62 3.06 -11.58
N THR A 9 12.74 2.14 -12.53
CA THR A 9 13.92 1.92 -13.36
C THR A 9 13.51 2.18 -14.80
N TYR A 10 14.40 2.79 -15.59
CA TYR A 10 14.09 3.27 -16.94
C TYR A 10 15.03 2.69 -17.99
N LYS A 11 14.54 2.62 -19.23
CA LYS A 11 15.34 2.41 -20.45
C LYS A 11 15.11 3.56 -21.42
N ILE A 12 16.07 3.78 -22.31
CA ILE A 12 15.85 4.63 -23.49
C ILE A 12 14.81 3.91 -24.36
N ALA A 13 13.69 4.58 -24.64
CA ALA A 13 12.53 3.96 -25.28
C ALA A 13 12.85 3.50 -26.71
N THR A 14 13.60 4.31 -27.45
CA THR A 14 14.06 4.03 -28.81
C THR A 14 15.55 4.34 -28.89
N PRO A 15 16.44 3.36 -28.69
CA PRO A 15 17.88 3.57 -28.87
C PRO A 15 18.21 3.93 -30.32
N GLY A 16 19.14 4.87 -30.52
CA GLY A 16 19.50 5.39 -31.83
C GLY A 16 20.43 6.60 -31.74
N THR A 17 20.36 7.49 -32.74
CA THR A 17 21.31 8.61 -32.92
C THR A 17 20.63 9.98 -33.05
N SER A 18 19.30 10.04 -32.95
CA SER A 18 18.52 11.26 -33.13
C SER A 18 18.90 12.34 -32.12
N ASN A 19 19.06 13.58 -32.61
CA ASN A 19 19.43 14.74 -31.80
C ASN A 19 18.21 15.59 -31.41
N ASP A 20 17.16 14.95 -30.89
CA ASP A 20 15.89 15.60 -30.55
C ASP A 20 15.57 15.58 -29.03
N GLY A 21 16.49 15.01 -28.25
CA GLY A 21 16.36 14.82 -26.81
C GLY A 21 15.72 13.50 -26.37
N THR A 22 15.31 12.61 -27.29
CA THR A 22 14.57 11.39 -26.96
C THR A 22 15.40 10.11 -26.99
N GLU A 23 16.49 10.07 -27.78
CA GLU A 23 17.29 8.86 -27.95
C GLU A 23 18.64 8.92 -27.23
N VAL A 24 19.20 10.11 -27.01
CA VAL A 24 20.57 10.30 -26.51
C VAL A 24 20.60 11.24 -25.30
N THR A 25 21.67 11.16 -24.51
CA THR A 25 21.82 11.98 -23.30
C THR A 25 22.73 13.20 -23.54
N TYR A 26 22.57 14.23 -22.71
CA TYR A 26 23.21 15.54 -22.84
C TYR A 26 23.84 15.99 -21.52
N THR A 27 24.85 16.85 -21.61
CA THR A 27 25.53 17.38 -20.42
C THR A 27 24.62 18.30 -19.59
N PHE A 28 23.69 18.96 -20.26
CA PHE A 28 22.57 19.74 -19.72
C PHE A 28 21.37 19.56 -20.65
N PRO A 29 20.12 19.89 -20.25
CA PRO A 29 18.99 19.87 -21.17
C PRO A 29 19.32 20.55 -22.49
N ALA A 30 18.99 19.90 -23.61
CA ALA A 30 19.48 20.36 -24.91
C ALA A 30 19.06 21.80 -25.22
N TRP A 31 19.97 22.54 -25.87
CA TRP A 31 19.82 23.94 -26.27
C TRP A 31 19.55 24.94 -25.12
N THR A 32 19.88 24.58 -23.88
CA THR A 32 19.74 25.49 -22.73
C THR A 32 21.03 26.21 -22.34
N GLN A 33 22.20 25.72 -22.75
CA GLN A 33 23.50 26.32 -22.43
C GLN A 33 24.42 26.34 -23.64
N TYR A 34 25.10 27.47 -23.83
CA TYR A 34 26.09 27.64 -24.89
C TYR A 34 27.27 26.67 -24.69
N LYS A 35 27.71 26.00 -25.77
CA LYS A 35 28.81 25.00 -25.81
C LYS A 35 28.59 23.72 -24.98
N LYS A 36 27.39 23.46 -24.46
CA LYS A 36 27.02 22.18 -23.86
C LYS A 36 26.32 21.30 -24.89
N GLY A 37 26.75 20.05 -24.99
CA GLY A 37 26.31 19.13 -26.03
C GLY A 37 25.91 17.77 -25.48
N ARG A 38 25.70 16.83 -26.42
CA ARG A 38 25.44 15.42 -26.16
C ARG A 38 26.57 14.79 -25.35
N VAL A 39 26.22 13.95 -24.38
CA VAL A 39 27.14 13.05 -23.67
C VAL A 39 27.42 11.84 -24.55
N ILE A 40 26.37 11.23 -25.11
CA ILE A 40 26.48 10.15 -26.10
C ILE A 40 25.88 10.60 -27.44
N THR A 41 26.50 10.21 -28.55
CA THR A 41 25.98 10.48 -29.89
C THR A 41 25.21 9.30 -30.47
N ASP A 42 25.30 8.13 -29.83
CA ASP A 42 24.64 6.90 -30.20
C ASP A 42 24.27 6.13 -28.92
N SER A 43 22.98 5.84 -28.75
CA SER A 43 22.47 5.08 -27.62
C SER A 43 22.24 3.60 -27.93
N THR A 44 22.46 3.15 -29.16
CA THR A 44 22.32 1.74 -29.59
C THR A 44 23.09 0.76 -28.68
N PRO A 45 24.32 1.05 -28.20
CA PRO A 45 25.03 0.18 -27.27
C PRO A 45 24.35 0.02 -25.90
N TYR A 46 23.43 0.91 -25.56
CA TYR A 46 22.75 0.98 -24.26
C TYR A 46 21.30 0.50 -24.34
N LYS A 47 20.90 -0.22 -25.40
CA LYS A 47 19.52 -0.69 -25.61
C LYS A 47 18.94 -1.48 -24.43
N ASP A 48 19.79 -2.19 -23.69
CA ASP A 48 19.40 -2.97 -22.51
C ASP A 48 19.80 -2.31 -21.19
N ALA A 49 20.54 -1.20 -21.24
CA ALA A 49 20.98 -0.48 -20.07
C ALA A 49 19.78 0.05 -19.29
N THR A 50 19.90 0.02 -17.98
CA THR A 50 18.87 0.53 -17.08
C THR A 50 19.39 1.70 -16.28
N PHE A 51 18.48 2.64 -16.01
CA PHE A 51 18.81 3.93 -15.43
C PHE A 51 17.88 4.31 -14.29
N LYS A 52 18.40 5.08 -13.33
CA LYS A 52 17.65 5.82 -12.31
C LYS A 52 17.62 7.30 -12.66
N ILE A 53 16.52 7.96 -12.35
CA ILE A 53 16.43 9.42 -12.46
C ILE A 53 16.95 10.03 -11.17
N THR A 54 17.95 10.89 -11.27
CA THR A 54 18.56 11.56 -10.11
C THR A 54 18.23 13.04 -10.02
N ASP A 55 17.81 13.65 -11.13
CA ASP A 55 17.41 15.05 -11.17
C ASP A 55 16.37 15.31 -12.28
N GLN A 56 15.66 16.44 -12.22
CA GLN A 56 14.75 16.88 -13.27
C GLN A 56 14.68 18.39 -13.41
N THR A 57 14.34 18.87 -14.60
CA THR A 57 14.05 20.29 -14.86
C THR A 57 13.13 20.43 -16.07
N THR A 58 12.40 21.54 -16.13
CA THR A 58 11.53 21.86 -17.28
C THR A 58 12.16 23.02 -18.03
N ARG A 59 12.31 22.89 -19.35
CA ARG A 59 12.78 24.03 -20.16
C ARG A 59 11.68 25.09 -20.24
N THR A 60 12.02 26.32 -19.92
CA THR A 60 11.07 27.43 -19.82
C THR A 60 10.45 27.84 -21.16
N ARG A 61 11.15 27.64 -22.28
CA ARG A 61 10.66 28.04 -23.61
C ARG A 61 9.77 26.99 -24.27
N GLU A 62 10.15 25.72 -24.20
CA GLU A 62 9.44 24.62 -24.86
C GLU A 62 8.48 23.88 -23.93
N GLY A 63 8.58 24.05 -22.61
CA GLY A 63 7.73 23.37 -21.63
C GLY A 63 8.04 21.88 -21.44
N ASP A 64 9.02 21.33 -22.15
CA ASP A 64 9.39 19.92 -22.08
C ASP A 64 10.11 19.57 -20.76
N LEU A 65 9.78 18.41 -20.19
CA LEU A 65 10.45 17.85 -19.03
C LEU A 65 11.73 17.11 -19.43
N TRP A 66 12.84 17.51 -18.82
CA TRP A 66 14.14 16.86 -18.90
C TRP A 66 14.49 16.22 -17.56
N VAL A 67 15.11 15.05 -17.62
CA VAL A 67 15.53 14.28 -16.45
C VAL A 67 17.00 13.90 -16.58
N LYS A 68 17.72 13.91 -15.46
CA LYS A 68 19.09 13.41 -15.39
C LYS A 68 19.05 11.94 -15.02
N VAL A 69 19.66 11.11 -15.86
CA VAL A 69 19.73 9.67 -15.69
C VAL A 69 21.13 9.22 -15.26
N GLU A 70 21.16 8.25 -14.35
CA GLU A 70 22.36 7.55 -13.93
C GLU A 70 22.15 6.04 -14.12
N ALA A 71 23.09 5.39 -14.81
CA ALA A 71 23.06 3.97 -15.08
C ALA A 71 23.11 3.19 -13.77
N THR A 72 22.35 2.10 -13.68
CA THR A 72 22.38 1.20 -12.53
C THR A 72 23.62 0.29 -12.52
N ASP A 73 24.29 0.17 -13.65
CA ASP A 73 25.54 -0.56 -13.83
C ASP A 73 26.64 0.38 -14.32
N ASN A 74 27.81 0.30 -13.70
CA ASN A 74 28.98 1.10 -14.01
C ASN A 74 29.46 0.92 -15.47
N ALA A 75 29.21 -0.24 -16.08
CA ALA A 75 29.53 -0.51 -17.49
C ALA A 75 28.82 0.47 -18.45
N ASN A 76 27.65 0.98 -18.05
CA ASN A 76 26.81 1.87 -18.84
C ASN A 76 26.90 3.34 -18.41
N SER A 77 27.78 3.67 -17.45
CA SER A 77 27.94 5.02 -16.88
C SER A 77 28.26 6.12 -17.91
N LYS A 78 28.83 5.74 -19.06
CA LYS A 78 29.09 6.65 -20.19
C LYS A 78 27.81 7.28 -20.76
N ALA A 79 26.65 6.66 -20.56
CA ALA A 79 25.36 7.22 -20.97
C ALA A 79 24.75 8.19 -19.94
N ASN A 80 25.35 8.38 -18.76
CA ASN A 80 24.78 9.25 -17.73
C ASN A 80 24.67 10.71 -18.20
N GLY A 81 23.50 11.33 -18.04
CA GLY A 81 23.26 12.68 -18.53
C GLY A 81 21.79 13.05 -18.54
N TRP A 82 21.46 14.19 -19.14
CA TRP A 82 20.12 14.71 -19.30
C TRP A 82 19.44 14.17 -20.56
N ILE A 83 18.18 13.75 -20.46
CA ILE A 83 17.34 13.29 -21.58
C ILE A 83 15.91 13.79 -21.38
N LYS A 84 15.11 13.95 -22.45
CA LYS A 84 13.68 14.21 -22.30
C LYS A 84 13.02 13.03 -21.61
N TYR A 85 12.13 13.30 -20.66
CA TYR A 85 11.41 12.24 -19.96
C TYR A 85 10.58 11.37 -20.92
N SER A 86 10.05 11.95 -22.00
CA SER A 86 9.32 11.23 -23.06
C SER A 86 10.20 10.28 -23.89
N GLY A 87 11.54 10.42 -23.82
CA GLY A 87 12.49 9.50 -24.44
C GLY A 87 12.76 8.24 -23.59
N LEU A 88 12.16 8.16 -22.40
CA LEU A 88 12.30 7.02 -21.51
C LEU A 88 11.02 6.20 -21.47
N THR A 89 11.19 4.89 -21.34
CA THR A 89 10.12 3.98 -20.94
C THR A 89 10.47 3.36 -19.61
N THR A 90 9.46 3.05 -18.80
CA THR A 90 9.67 2.29 -17.57
C THR A 90 10.17 0.90 -17.95
N ALA A 91 11.32 0.52 -17.41
CA ALA A 91 11.84 -0.83 -17.56
C ALA A 91 10.92 -1.78 -16.78
N THR A 92 10.06 -2.53 -17.48
CA THR A 92 9.46 -3.72 -16.90
C THR A 92 10.59 -4.71 -16.68
N THR A 93 10.86 -5.08 -15.43
CA THR A 93 11.76 -6.19 -15.14
C THR A 93 11.06 -7.48 -15.57
N THR A 94 11.06 -7.79 -16.86
CA THR A 94 10.91 -9.17 -17.30
C THR A 94 12.17 -9.89 -16.79
N PRO A 95 12.05 -10.92 -15.93
CA PRO A 95 13.20 -11.71 -15.52
C PRO A 95 13.84 -12.30 -16.79
N THR A 96 15.04 -11.85 -17.13
CA THR A 96 15.87 -12.56 -18.11
C THR A 96 16.39 -13.81 -17.41
N ASP A 97 16.00 -14.99 -17.88
CA ASP A 97 16.49 -16.30 -17.43
C ASP A 97 18.01 -16.40 -17.72
N ASN A 98 18.85 -15.82 -16.85
CA ASN A 98 20.31 -16.00 -16.86
C ASN A 98 20.71 -17.25 -16.05
N PHE A 99 19.95 -18.34 -16.22
CA PHE A 99 20.14 -19.58 -15.49
C PHE A 99 21.26 -20.41 -16.12
N ASP A 100 22.33 -20.68 -15.36
CA ASP A 100 23.41 -21.59 -15.74
C ASP A 100 23.34 -22.84 -14.86
N ALA A 101 23.01 -23.99 -15.44
CA ALA A 101 22.86 -25.23 -14.66
C ALA A 101 24.14 -25.68 -13.93
N ASN A 102 25.31 -25.14 -14.30
CA ASN A 102 26.57 -25.43 -13.60
C ASN A 102 26.79 -24.54 -12.37
N LYS A 103 26.12 -23.39 -12.29
CA LYS A 103 26.42 -22.32 -11.31
C LYS A 103 25.20 -21.76 -10.60
N SER A 104 24.00 -22.14 -11.02
CA SER A 104 22.76 -21.53 -10.58
C SER A 104 21.78 -22.53 -9.97
N VAL A 105 20.92 -22.02 -9.10
CA VAL A 105 19.70 -22.67 -8.62
C VAL A 105 18.51 -21.78 -9.00
N LYS A 106 17.47 -22.39 -9.56
CA LYS A 106 16.21 -21.70 -9.86
C LYS A 106 15.31 -21.76 -8.64
N ILE A 107 14.74 -20.61 -8.26
CA ILE A 107 13.81 -20.47 -7.15
C ILE A 107 12.42 -20.23 -7.72
N ALA A 108 11.58 -21.26 -7.65
CA ALA A 108 10.15 -21.16 -7.90
C ALA A 108 9.41 -20.84 -6.59
N TYR A 109 8.23 -20.24 -6.70
CA TYR A 109 7.42 -19.90 -5.54
C TYR A 109 6.07 -20.60 -5.62
N ARG A 110 5.64 -21.21 -4.52
CA ARG A 110 4.30 -21.82 -4.40
C ARG A 110 3.46 -20.99 -3.46
N ASP A 111 2.32 -20.54 -3.95
CA ASP A 111 1.30 -19.96 -3.10
C ASP A 111 0.65 -21.07 -2.27
N VAL A 112 0.90 -21.08 -0.96
CA VAL A 112 0.36 -22.11 -0.06
C VAL A 112 -1.16 -22.02 0.10
N THR A 113 -1.77 -20.88 -0.24
CA THR A 113 -3.23 -20.70 -0.14
C THR A 113 -3.95 -21.36 -1.31
N THR A 114 -3.35 -21.36 -2.50
CA THR A 114 -3.93 -21.93 -3.72
C THR A 114 -3.28 -23.24 -4.15
N GLY A 115 -2.12 -23.59 -3.59
CA GLY A 115 -1.28 -24.72 -3.99
C GLY A 115 -0.59 -24.53 -5.34
N LYS A 116 -0.75 -23.38 -6.00
CA LYS A 116 -0.23 -23.14 -7.35
C LYS A 116 1.20 -22.60 -7.29
N THR A 117 2.02 -23.02 -8.26
CA THR A 117 3.32 -22.39 -8.50
C THR A 117 3.10 -21.09 -9.26
N LEU A 118 3.78 -20.03 -8.84
CA LEU A 118 3.75 -18.73 -9.48
C LEU A 118 4.65 -18.73 -10.73
N ASP A 119 4.27 -17.98 -11.76
CA ASP A 119 5.08 -17.83 -12.98
C ASP A 119 6.38 -17.05 -12.73
N LYS A 120 6.41 -16.22 -11.68
CA LYS A 120 7.60 -15.47 -11.27
C LYS A 120 8.58 -16.42 -10.60
N THR A 121 9.84 -16.35 -11.01
CA THR A 121 10.95 -17.10 -10.41
C THR A 121 12.13 -16.17 -10.19
N ASN A 122 13.01 -16.54 -9.27
CA ASN A 122 14.32 -15.92 -9.10
C ASN A 122 15.42 -16.94 -9.41
N THR A 123 16.62 -16.43 -9.66
CA THR A 123 17.80 -17.26 -9.89
C THR A 123 18.90 -16.83 -8.92
N TRP A 124 19.43 -17.78 -8.15
CA TRP A 124 20.64 -17.58 -7.38
C TRP A 124 21.81 -18.18 -8.14
N THR A 125 22.86 -17.40 -8.38
CA THR A 125 24.07 -17.84 -9.11
C THR A 125 25.29 -17.59 -8.25
N THR A 126 26.13 -18.62 -8.07
CA THR A 126 27.36 -18.47 -7.29
C THR A 126 28.39 -17.59 -8.02
N ALA A 127 29.24 -16.91 -7.26
CA ALA A 127 30.45 -16.27 -7.78
C ALA A 127 31.60 -17.27 -8.04
N SER A 128 31.46 -18.53 -7.62
CA SER A 128 32.48 -19.56 -7.79
C SER A 128 32.68 -19.91 -9.27
N THR A 129 33.93 -20.03 -9.70
CA THR A 129 34.27 -20.38 -11.09
C THR A 129 34.25 -21.88 -11.35
N ASP A 130 34.53 -22.68 -10.31
CA ASP A 130 34.80 -24.12 -10.41
C ASP A 130 33.63 -24.92 -9.82
N THR A 131 32.49 -24.87 -10.50
CA THR A 131 31.27 -25.60 -10.10
C THR A 131 30.66 -26.27 -11.33
N LYS A 132 30.02 -27.42 -11.14
CA LYS A 132 29.28 -28.14 -12.18
C LYS A 132 27.89 -28.52 -11.68
N LYS A 133 27.00 -28.82 -12.63
CA LYS A 133 25.67 -29.32 -12.34
C LYS A 133 25.72 -30.53 -11.41
N GLY A 134 24.89 -30.54 -10.37
CA GLY A 134 24.80 -31.60 -9.38
C GLY A 134 25.76 -31.48 -8.20
N ASP A 135 26.70 -30.53 -8.22
CA ASP A 135 27.50 -30.20 -7.04
C ASP A 135 26.63 -29.52 -5.98
N SER A 136 26.99 -29.71 -4.71
CA SER A 136 26.32 -29.04 -3.59
C SER A 136 26.56 -27.53 -3.60
N VAL A 137 25.53 -26.77 -3.23
CA VAL A 137 25.62 -25.32 -3.03
C VAL A 137 26.08 -24.91 -1.62
N THR A 138 26.29 -25.86 -0.72
CA THR A 138 26.71 -25.58 0.67
C THR A 138 27.98 -24.72 0.70
N SER A 139 27.98 -23.69 1.56
CA SER A 139 29.09 -22.73 1.73
C SER A 139 29.45 -21.90 0.49
N LYS A 140 28.64 -21.96 -0.58
CA LYS A 140 28.81 -21.11 -1.76
C LYS A 140 28.01 -19.82 -1.59
N VAL A 141 28.54 -18.74 -2.13
CA VAL A 141 27.89 -17.41 -2.10
C VAL A 141 27.76 -16.85 -3.52
N ASN A 142 26.79 -15.96 -3.71
CA ASN A 142 26.67 -15.17 -4.93
C ASN A 142 27.67 -13.98 -4.92
N ALA A 143 27.67 -13.18 -5.98
CA ALA A 143 28.52 -11.99 -6.07
C ALA A 143 28.27 -10.94 -4.96
N GLY A 144 27.09 -10.98 -4.32
CA GLY A 144 26.74 -10.13 -3.17
C GLY A 144 27.10 -10.72 -1.82
N GLY A 145 27.75 -11.89 -1.76
CA GLY A 145 28.13 -12.55 -0.51
C GLY A 145 27.03 -13.36 0.18
N TYR A 146 25.86 -13.53 -0.45
CA TYR A 146 24.73 -14.26 0.12
C TYR A 146 24.74 -15.73 -0.28
N GLY A 147 24.59 -16.62 0.70
CA GLY A 147 24.24 -18.03 0.47
C GLY A 147 22.79 -18.17 -0.02
N LEU A 148 22.43 -19.37 -0.51
CA LEU A 148 21.12 -19.61 -1.14
C LEU A 148 19.92 -19.29 -0.23
N ALA A 149 19.95 -19.75 1.04
CA ALA A 149 18.87 -19.49 1.99
C ALA A 149 18.73 -17.99 2.29
N ASP A 150 19.85 -17.28 2.53
CA ASP A 150 19.83 -15.85 2.84
C ASP A 150 19.43 -15.00 1.64
N PHE A 151 19.81 -15.42 0.43
CA PHE A 151 19.30 -14.83 -0.80
C PHE A 151 17.77 -14.93 -0.87
N VAL A 152 17.19 -16.09 -0.58
CA VAL A 152 15.72 -16.26 -0.54
C VAL A 152 15.08 -15.39 0.55
N LYS A 153 15.66 -15.29 1.75
CA LYS A 153 15.15 -14.41 2.82
C LYS A 153 15.14 -12.92 2.44
N SER A 154 16.10 -12.52 1.61
CA SER A 154 16.25 -11.16 1.08
C SER A 154 15.45 -10.90 -0.20
N ALA A 155 15.01 -11.96 -0.88
CA ALA A 155 14.34 -11.88 -2.17
C ALA A 155 12.93 -11.30 -2.02
N SER A 156 12.59 -10.32 -2.86
CA SER A 156 11.24 -9.78 -2.97
C SER A 156 10.46 -10.52 -4.05
N VAL A 157 9.29 -11.06 -3.70
CA VAL A 157 8.31 -11.59 -4.67
C VAL A 157 7.13 -10.65 -4.69
N SER A 158 6.98 -9.91 -5.78
CA SER A 158 5.91 -8.89 -5.90
C SER A 158 4.53 -9.50 -5.65
N GLY A 159 3.83 -8.96 -4.64
CA GLY A 159 2.49 -9.39 -4.21
C GLY A 159 2.47 -10.55 -3.21
N TYR A 160 3.63 -11.02 -2.74
CA TYR A 160 3.75 -12.19 -1.87
C TYR A 160 4.78 -11.96 -0.75
N SER A 161 4.65 -12.69 0.35
CA SER A 161 5.62 -12.79 1.44
C SER A 161 6.00 -14.25 1.66
N LEU A 162 7.22 -14.50 2.14
CA LEU A 162 7.59 -15.85 2.60
C LEU A 162 6.65 -16.27 3.73
N THR A 163 6.17 -17.51 3.70
CA THR A 163 5.28 -18.04 4.74
C THR A 163 5.95 -18.01 6.13
N ASN A 164 7.28 -18.16 6.16
CA ASN A 164 8.13 -17.92 7.33
C ASN A 164 9.42 -17.24 6.87
N LYS A 165 9.65 -16.00 7.30
CA LYS A 165 10.81 -15.20 6.82
C LYS A 165 12.13 -15.67 7.43
N ASP A 166 12.12 -16.07 8.70
CA ASP A 166 13.35 -16.44 9.41
C ASP A 166 13.78 -17.87 9.07
N ASN A 167 12.80 -18.73 8.79
CA ASN A 167 13.02 -20.11 8.36
C ASN A 167 12.11 -20.48 7.17
N PRO A 168 12.46 -20.07 5.94
CA PRO A 168 11.64 -20.33 4.76
C PRO A 168 11.51 -21.83 4.48
N THR A 169 10.30 -22.29 4.21
CA THR A 169 10.06 -23.67 3.78
C THR A 169 10.41 -23.81 2.30
N ALA A 170 11.30 -24.73 1.98
CA ALA A 170 11.72 -25.03 0.61
C ALA A 170 11.77 -26.54 0.35
N VAL A 171 11.44 -26.92 -0.89
CA VAL A 171 11.53 -28.30 -1.36
C VAL A 171 12.28 -28.36 -2.71
N PRO A 172 13.39 -29.12 -2.82
CA PRO A 172 14.15 -29.72 -1.72
C PRO A 172 14.68 -28.67 -0.71
N SER A 173 15.09 -29.11 0.48
CA SER A 173 15.62 -28.19 1.51
C SER A 173 16.90 -27.51 1.02
N PHE A 174 17.19 -26.31 1.54
CA PHE A 174 18.38 -25.54 1.14
C PHE A 174 19.69 -26.30 1.37
N ASP A 175 19.78 -27.10 2.44
CA ASP A 175 20.98 -27.89 2.76
C ASP A 175 21.26 -29.01 1.76
N ASN A 176 20.23 -29.44 1.01
CA ASN A 176 20.32 -30.51 0.02
C ASN A 176 20.33 -29.98 -1.42
N ALA A 177 20.27 -28.67 -1.62
CA ALA A 177 20.20 -28.05 -2.94
C ALA A 177 21.52 -28.23 -3.71
N LYS A 178 21.39 -28.48 -5.01
CA LYS A 178 22.52 -28.65 -5.93
C LYS A 178 22.42 -27.66 -7.10
N PHE A 179 23.55 -27.35 -7.72
CA PHE A 179 23.53 -26.56 -8.95
C PHE A 179 22.74 -27.27 -10.05
N GLY A 180 21.91 -26.51 -10.75
CA GLY A 180 20.97 -27.02 -11.75
C GLY A 180 19.59 -27.37 -11.20
N ASP A 181 19.38 -27.35 -9.89
CA ASP A 181 18.08 -27.63 -9.28
C ASP A 181 17.09 -26.48 -9.47
N THR A 182 15.81 -26.84 -9.40
CA THR A 182 14.73 -25.91 -9.07
C THR A 182 14.25 -26.20 -7.66
N ILE A 183 14.34 -25.22 -6.78
CA ILE A 183 13.74 -25.28 -5.44
C ILE A 183 12.40 -24.54 -5.46
N THR A 184 11.39 -25.09 -4.78
CA THR A 184 10.11 -24.43 -4.59
C THR A 184 10.02 -23.89 -3.17
N VAL A 185 9.84 -22.57 -3.04
CA VAL A 185 9.72 -21.86 -1.77
C VAL A 185 8.26 -21.50 -1.52
N ASP A 186 7.79 -21.74 -0.31
CA ASP A 186 6.43 -21.44 0.09
C ASP A 186 6.23 -19.95 0.39
N VAL A 187 5.26 -19.35 -0.31
CA VAL A 187 4.85 -17.96 -0.14
C VAL A 187 3.36 -17.86 0.11
N THR A 188 2.94 -16.79 0.76
CA THR A 188 1.54 -16.38 0.93
C THR A 188 1.33 -15.04 0.25
N PRO A 189 0.14 -14.74 -0.31
CA PRO A 189 -0.17 -13.40 -0.80
C PRO A 189 0.16 -12.34 0.26
N ALA A 190 0.88 -11.29 -0.14
CA ALA A 190 1.16 -10.17 0.74
C ALA A 190 -0.16 -9.43 0.96
N ALA A 191 -0.59 -9.31 2.21
CA ALA A 191 -1.70 -8.42 2.52
C ALA A 191 -1.28 -6.96 2.26
N THR A 192 -1.85 -6.27 1.27
CA THR A 192 -1.90 -4.79 1.33
C THR A 192 -2.98 -4.47 2.33
N ALA A 193 -2.60 -4.23 3.59
CA ALA A 193 -3.59 -4.09 4.64
C ALA A 193 -4.40 -2.80 4.39
N ALA A 194 -5.66 -2.97 3.99
CA ALA A 194 -6.60 -1.87 3.84
C ALA A 194 -6.79 -1.15 5.18
N LEU A 195 -7.15 0.13 5.14
CA LEU A 195 -7.55 0.87 6.34
C LEU A 195 -8.75 0.16 6.97
N LYS A 196 -8.62 -0.23 8.24
CA LYS A 196 -9.72 -0.85 9.00
C LYS A 196 -10.22 0.15 10.03
N VAL A 197 -11.52 0.20 10.25
CA VAL A 197 -12.09 0.92 11.39
C VAL A 197 -12.57 -0.08 12.45
N ALA A 198 -12.28 0.23 13.70
CA ALA A 198 -12.93 -0.38 14.85
C ALA A 198 -13.66 0.71 15.63
N PHE A 199 -14.91 0.43 16.00
CA PHE A 199 -15.72 1.34 16.78
C PHE A 199 -15.46 1.17 18.27
N TYR A 200 -15.38 2.30 18.96
CA TYR A 200 -15.28 2.39 20.40
C TYR A 200 -16.35 3.34 20.90
N SER A 201 -16.88 3.09 22.08
CA SER A 201 -17.73 4.02 22.80
C SER A 201 -17.01 4.62 24.00
N GLU A 202 -17.44 5.81 24.38
CA GLU A 202 -17.11 6.45 25.65
C GLU A 202 -18.38 6.96 26.33
N ASP A 203 -18.41 6.94 27.66
CA ASP A 203 -19.57 7.42 28.43
C ASP A 203 -19.55 8.94 28.61
N THR A 204 -18.38 9.56 28.52
CA THR A 204 -18.15 11.01 28.56
C THR A 204 -16.99 11.32 27.62
N ALA A 205 -16.99 12.50 26.99
CA ALA A 205 -15.93 12.92 26.08
C ALA A 205 -14.56 12.91 26.79
N GLY A 206 -13.55 12.36 26.13
CA GLY A 206 -12.22 12.11 26.68
C GLY A 206 -12.18 10.98 27.73
N GLY A 207 -13.22 10.15 27.78
CA GLY A 207 -13.40 9.09 28.77
C GLY A 207 -12.69 7.78 28.41
N SER A 208 -12.97 6.73 29.19
CA SER A 208 -12.45 5.39 28.88
C SER A 208 -13.17 4.78 27.67
N LEU A 209 -12.38 4.21 26.76
CA LEU A 209 -12.90 3.60 25.53
C LEU A 209 -13.30 2.14 25.74
N THR A 210 -14.52 1.80 25.30
CA THR A 210 -15.04 0.43 25.26
C THR A 210 -15.26 0.00 23.81
N ALA A 211 -14.64 -1.09 23.38
CA ALA A 211 -14.80 -1.60 22.01
C ALA A 211 -16.27 -2.01 21.75
N LEU A 212 -16.81 -1.58 20.62
CA LEU A 212 -18.15 -1.91 20.17
C LEU A 212 -18.12 -3.05 19.15
N LYS A 213 -19.10 -3.94 19.24
CA LYS A 213 -19.40 -5.01 18.30
C LYS A 213 -20.63 -4.64 17.47
N SER A 214 -20.85 -5.33 16.35
CA SER A 214 -22.06 -5.14 15.53
C SER A 214 -23.34 -5.33 16.35
N SER A 215 -23.34 -6.30 17.27
CA SER A 215 -24.46 -6.55 18.18
C SER A 215 -24.73 -5.40 19.15
N ASP A 216 -23.85 -4.42 19.33
CA ASP A 216 -24.13 -3.29 20.23
C ASP A 216 -25.02 -2.23 19.56
N PHE A 217 -25.20 -2.32 18.24
CA PHE A 217 -26.09 -1.48 17.43
C PHE A 217 -27.41 -2.20 17.18
N ALA A 218 -28.52 -1.45 17.15
CA ALA A 218 -29.86 -2.01 17.00
C ALA A 218 -30.07 -2.77 15.68
N TYR A 219 -29.35 -2.38 14.62
CA TYR A 219 -29.43 -2.98 13.28
C TYR A 219 -28.09 -3.50 12.76
N GLY A 220 -27.16 -3.82 13.67
CA GLY A 220 -25.77 -4.05 13.29
C GLY A 220 -25.02 -2.74 13.05
N TYR A 221 -23.72 -2.84 12.72
CA TYR A 221 -22.92 -1.65 12.44
C TYR A 221 -23.58 -0.74 11.40
N PRO A 222 -23.31 0.58 11.44
CA PRO A 222 -23.84 1.46 10.42
C PRO A 222 -23.44 1.00 9.02
N ALA A 223 -24.37 1.09 8.08
CA ALA A 223 -24.16 0.55 6.74
C ALA A 223 -23.80 1.68 5.77
N LEU A 224 -22.63 1.57 5.13
CA LEU A 224 -22.16 2.52 4.12
C LEU A 224 -22.14 1.87 2.75
N THR A 225 -22.56 2.61 1.71
CA THR A 225 -22.38 2.16 0.32
C THR A 225 -20.89 2.07 -0.02
N SER A 226 -20.53 1.27 -1.02
CA SER A 226 -19.13 1.14 -1.48
C SER A 226 -18.49 2.49 -1.84
N ASP A 227 -19.24 3.38 -2.48
CA ASP A 227 -18.77 4.73 -2.85
C ASP A 227 -18.59 5.62 -1.61
N ALA A 228 -19.51 5.52 -0.64
CA ALA A 228 -19.41 6.24 0.63
C ALA A 228 -18.21 5.76 1.45
N GLN A 229 -17.91 4.45 1.46
CA GLN A 229 -16.73 3.91 2.14
C GLN A 229 -15.42 4.34 1.50
N THR A 230 -15.34 4.33 0.17
CA THR A 230 -14.17 4.81 -0.56
C THR A 230 -13.91 6.30 -0.26
N THR A 231 -14.98 7.08 -0.16
CA THR A 231 -14.90 8.50 0.22
C THR A 231 -14.50 8.68 1.69
N ALA A 232 -15.05 7.87 2.59
CA ALA A 232 -14.83 7.96 4.03
C ALA A 232 -13.44 7.49 4.47
N LEU A 233 -12.88 6.49 3.79
CA LEU A 233 -11.68 5.75 4.21
C LEU A 233 -10.50 5.88 3.22
N GLY A 234 -10.71 6.55 2.08
CA GLY A 234 -9.72 6.69 1.01
C GLY A 234 -9.53 5.41 0.18
N LYS A 235 -8.69 5.49 -0.86
CA LYS A 235 -8.49 4.40 -1.85
C LYS A 235 -7.53 3.33 -1.35
N SER A 236 -7.81 2.04 -1.53
CA SER A 236 -6.91 0.92 -1.14
C SER A 236 -5.48 0.98 -1.69
N THR A 237 -5.22 1.79 -2.73
CA THR A 237 -3.89 1.96 -3.35
C THR A 237 -2.93 2.88 -2.60
N ASP A 238 -3.40 3.66 -1.62
CA ASP A 238 -2.54 4.60 -0.87
C ASP A 238 -1.67 3.86 0.17
N THR A 239 -0.42 4.32 0.38
CA THR A 239 0.53 3.68 1.32
C THR A 239 0.48 4.25 2.75
N SER A 240 -0.05 5.47 2.91
CA SER A 240 -0.25 6.13 4.20
C SER A 240 -1.34 7.20 4.12
N PHE A 241 -1.84 7.67 5.26
CA PHE A 241 -2.78 8.78 5.32
C PHE A 241 -2.64 9.60 6.59
N THR A 242 -3.14 10.84 6.54
CA THR A 242 -3.25 11.73 7.70
C THR A 242 -4.66 11.65 8.27
N THR A 243 -4.81 11.34 9.56
CA THR A 243 -6.12 11.12 10.20
C THR A 243 -7.04 12.33 10.10
N THR A 244 -6.50 13.54 10.23
CA THR A 244 -7.26 14.81 10.13
C THR A 244 -7.86 15.05 8.74
N LYS A 245 -7.36 14.40 7.68
CA LYS A 245 -7.92 14.51 6.33
C LYS A 245 -9.28 13.81 6.21
N PHE A 246 -9.53 12.80 7.04
CA PHE A 246 -10.71 11.93 6.95
C PHE A 246 -11.64 12.08 8.15
N PHE A 247 -11.07 12.19 9.35
CA PHE A 247 -11.76 12.04 10.63
C PHE A 247 -11.96 13.35 11.40
N ASN A 248 -11.64 14.52 10.82
CA ASN A 248 -11.97 15.81 11.44
C ASN A 248 -13.49 16.04 11.52
N GLU A 249 -13.89 17.03 12.30
CA GLU A 249 -15.27 17.51 12.31
C GLU A 249 -15.70 17.92 10.89
N ASN A 250 -16.87 17.44 10.46
CA ASN A 250 -17.39 17.57 9.10
C ASN A 250 -16.48 16.95 8.02
N GLY A 251 -15.59 16.04 8.41
CA GLY A 251 -14.70 15.32 7.51
C GLY A 251 -15.41 14.33 6.59
N PRO A 252 -14.67 13.75 5.62
CA PRO A 252 -15.19 12.70 4.75
C PRO A 252 -15.82 11.52 5.49
N PHE A 253 -15.19 11.06 6.58
CA PHE A 253 -15.72 9.96 7.37
C PHE A 253 -17.04 10.34 8.04
N GLU A 254 -17.07 11.45 8.79
CA GLU A 254 -18.28 11.90 9.47
C GLU A 254 -19.43 12.15 8.50
N THR A 255 -19.15 12.78 7.36
CA THR A 255 -20.16 13.07 6.33
C THR A 255 -20.78 11.81 5.75
N ALA A 256 -19.97 10.79 5.47
CA ALA A 256 -20.47 9.50 4.98
C ALA A 256 -21.19 8.73 6.09
N PHE A 257 -20.61 8.70 7.29
CA PHE A 257 -21.15 8.02 8.47
C PHE A 257 -22.54 8.56 8.81
N ASN A 258 -22.72 9.89 8.87
CA ASN A 258 -24.01 10.52 9.14
C ASN A 258 -25.06 10.33 8.03
N LYS A 259 -24.68 9.78 6.88
CA LYS A 259 -25.58 9.40 5.77
C LYS A 259 -25.79 7.89 5.66
N ALA A 260 -25.26 7.09 6.59
CA ALA A 260 -25.49 5.65 6.62
C ALA A 260 -26.99 5.34 6.63
N VAL A 261 -27.39 4.21 6.03
CA VAL A 261 -28.81 3.88 5.78
C VAL A 261 -29.64 3.86 7.07
N ASN A 262 -29.02 3.51 8.20
CA ASN A 262 -29.64 3.42 9.52
C ASN A 262 -29.35 4.61 10.44
N ASN A 263 -29.00 5.78 9.89
CA ASN A 263 -28.80 7.00 10.67
C ASN A 263 -30.12 7.51 11.28
N TYR A 264 -30.02 8.28 12.36
CA TYR A 264 -31.14 8.98 12.96
C TYR A 264 -30.73 10.38 13.43
N GLY A 265 -31.58 11.37 13.15
CA GLY A 265 -31.45 12.74 13.64
C GLY A 265 -32.16 12.92 14.99
N ALA A 266 -31.41 12.82 16.08
CA ALA A 266 -31.88 13.11 17.43
C ALA A 266 -31.99 14.63 17.64
N LYS A 267 -33.10 15.07 18.23
CA LYS A 267 -33.37 16.49 18.49
C LYS A 267 -32.69 16.95 19.77
N ALA A 268 -32.39 18.24 19.85
CA ALA A 268 -31.95 18.86 21.10
C ALA A 268 -32.88 18.45 22.26
N GLY A 269 -32.29 18.04 23.38
CA GLY A 269 -33.02 17.54 24.55
C GLY A 269 -33.41 16.06 24.52
N SER A 270 -33.31 15.35 23.38
CA SER A 270 -33.77 13.96 23.27
C SER A 270 -32.74 12.90 23.69
N LEU A 271 -31.50 13.32 23.96
CA LEU A 271 -30.40 12.47 24.39
C LEU A 271 -29.92 12.90 25.77
N ALA A 272 -29.79 11.95 26.69
CA ALA A 272 -29.15 12.13 27.99
C ALA A 272 -27.73 11.54 27.96
N ASP A 273 -26.77 12.21 28.59
CA ASP A 273 -25.40 11.71 28.74
C ASP A 273 -25.41 10.38 29.51
N ALA A 274 -24.75 9.35 28.98
CA ALA A 274 -24.70 8.03 29.59
C ALA A 274 -24.02 8.05 30.98
N SER A 275 -23.09 8.98 31.19
CA SER A 275 -22.43 9.22 32.48
C SER A 275 -23.19 10.16 33.42
N LYS A 276 -24.14 10.95 32.88
CA LYS A 276 -24.91 11.96 33.61
C LYS A 276 -26.37 11.91 33.16
N THR A 277 -27.13 10.98 33.76
CA THR A 277 -28.52 10.67 33.40
C THR A 277 -29.50 11.85 33.46
N THR A 278 -29.12 12.98 34.06
CA THR A 278 -29.93 14.20 34.15
C THR A 278 -29.53 15.31 33.16
N SER A 279 -28.43 15.15 32.43
CA SER A 279 -27.93 16.17 31.49
C SER A 279 -28.32 15.82 30.07
N THR A 280 -29.21 16.62 29.47
CA THR A 280 -29.62 16.45 28.07
C THR A 280 -28.77 17.27 27.10
N THR A 281 -28.66 16.83 25.85
CA THR A 281 -27.91 17.56 24.81
C THR A 281 -28.59 18.88 24.43
N GLY A 282 -27.80 19.94 24.22
CA GLY A 282 -28.31 21.26 23.83
C GLY A 282 -28.46 21.49 22.32
N LYS A 283 -28.11 20.51 21.49
CA LYS A 283 -28.14 20.61 20.01
C LYS A 283 -28.64 19.30 19.40
N ASP A 284 -29.21 19.40 18.20
CA ASP A 284 -29.50 18.25 17.35
C ASP A 284 -28.21 17.43 17.09
N LYS A 285 -28.34 16.12 17.00
CA LYS A 285 -27.25 15.17 16.77
C LYS A 285 -27.66 14.11 15.76
N THR A 286 -26.73 13.67 14.93
CA THR A 286 -26.92 12.49 14.07
C THR A 286 -26.17 11.32 14.67
N GLY A 287 -26.80 10.14 14.70
CA GLY A 287 -26.19 8.96 15.28
C GLY A 287 -27.00 7.69 15.06
N PHE A 288 -26.74 6.69 15.89
CA PHE A 288 -27.23 5.33 15.70
C PHE A 288 -27.79 4.77 17.00
N PHE A 289 -28.95 4.11 16.91
CA PHE A 289 -29.52 3.40 18.04
C PHE A 289 -28.67 2.16 18.40
N GLY A 290 -28.45 2.00 19.70
CA GLY A 290 -27.79 0.86 20.30
C GLY A 290 -28.77 -0.08 21.00
N GLN A 291 -28.21 -0.90 21.90
CA GLN A 291 -28.97 -1.89 22.67
C GLN A 291 -30.10 -1.30 23.52
N ALA A 292 -31.10 -2.16 23.74
CA ALA A 292 -32.23 -1.83 24.59
C ALA A 292 -31.84 -1.80 26.07
N LEU A 293 -32.44 -0.86 26.79
CA LEU A 293 -32.32 -0.64 28.22
C LEU A 293 -33.72 -0.62 28.83
N ASN A 294 -33.82 -0.85 30.13
CA ASN A 294 -35.06 -0.68 30.89
C ASN A 294 -36.27 -1.36 30.20
N ASN A 295 -36.09 -2.64 29.87
CA ASN A 295 -37.10 -3.47 29.20
C ASN A 295 -37.62 -2.87 27.87
N GLY A 296 -36.77 -2.11 27.16
CA GLY A 296 -37.07 -1.52 25.86
C GLY A 296 -37.63 -0.10 25.92
N THR A 297 -37.84 0.47 27.11
CA THR A 297 -38.29 1.87 27.28
C THR A 297 -37.21 2.89 26.98
N GLN A 298 -35.94 2.46 27.05
CA GLN A 298 -34.77 3.28 26.70
C GLN A 298 -33.80 2.51 25.83
N ARG A 299 -32.88 3.22 25.18
CA ARG A 299 -31.81 2.64 24.37
C ARG A 299 -30.54 3.46 24.47
N TYR A 300 -29.41 2.82 24.19
CA TYR A 300 -28.19 3.57 23.87
C TYR A 300 -28.34 4.31 22.54
N PHE A 301 -27.62 5.41 22.41
CA PHE A 301 -27.48 6.17 21.17
C PHE A 301 -26.02 6.61 20.98
N TYR A 302 -25.43 6.27 19.85
CA TYR A 302 -24.02 6.50 19.57
C TYR A 302 -23.84 7.63 18.55
N VAL A 303 -23.03 8.62 18.89
CA VAL A 303 -22.74 9.80 18.05
C VAL A 303 -21.25 9.88 17.80
N TYR A 304 -20.83 10.12 16.55
CA TYR A 304 -19.41 10.26 16.22
C TYR A 304 -18.73 11.41 17.00
N ASN A 305 -17.56 11.15 17.55
CA ASN A 305 -16.71 12.13 18.22
C ASN A 305 -15.38 12.26 17.47
N SER A 306 -15.26 13.32 16.65
CA SER A 306 -14.07 13.58 15.84
C SER A 306 -12.84 13.93 16.68
N ALA A 307 -13.01 14.73 17.74
CA ALA A 307 -11.92 15.15 18.60
C ALA A 307 -11.27 13.94 19.29
N ASP A 308 -12.09 13.03 19.85
CA ASP A 308 -11.57 11.85 20.54
C ASP A 308 -11.13 10.75 19.57
N THR A 309 -11.70 10.69 18.37
CA THR A 309 -11.15 9.87 17.28
C THR A 309 -9.75 10.35 16.91
N LEU A 310 -9.53 11.66 16.77
CA LEU A 310 -8.20 12.18 16.42
C LEU A 310 -7.20 12.04 17.57
N SER A 311 -7.60 12.24 18.82
CA SER A 311 -6.70 12.14 19.98
C SER A 311 -6.24 10.70 20.27
N ASN A 312 -7.06 9.70 19.91
CA ASN A 312 -6.77 8.28 20.14
C ASN A 312 -6.05 7.58 18.98
N ASN A 313 -5.69 8.31 17.92
CA ASN A 313 -4.98 7.76 16.77
C ASN A 313 -3.78 8.66 16.41
N ALA A 314 -2.65 8.06 16.02
CA ALA A 314 -1.52 8.81 15.50
C ALA A 314 -1.92 9.65 14.27
N SER A 315 -1.38 10.86 14.14
CA SER A 315 -1.76 11.81 13.09
C SER A 315 -1.44 11.31 11.68
N ASN A 316 -0.36 10.55 11.51
CA ASN A 316 -0.01 9.86 10.28
C ASN A 316 -0.07 8.35 10.51
N GLN A 317 -0.71 7.64 9.60
CA GLN A 317 -1.01 6.22 9.72
C GLN A 317 -0.52 5.51 8.47
N ALA A 318 0.16 4.38 8.67
CA ALA A 318 0.40 3.43 7.59
C ALA A 318 -0.93 2.73 7.25
N LYS A 319 -1.19 2.48 5.95
CA LYS A 319 -2.35 1.66 5.58
C LYS A 319 -2.16 0.24 6.11
N GLY A 320 -3.19 -0.23 6.83
CA GLY A 320 -3.20 -1.51 7.55
C GLY A 320 -3.39 -1.40 9.03
N ASN A 321 -3.13 -0.22 9.58
CA ASN A 321 -3.50 0.10 10.94
C ASN A 321 -5.03 0.14 11.08
N THR A 322 -5.51 -0.27 12.25
CA THR A 322 -6.91 -0.13 12.61
C THR A 322 -7.12 1.21 13.28
N ILE A 323 -7.99 2.04 12.72
CA ILE A 323 -8.39 3.32 13.31
C ILE A 323 -9.47 3.08 14.34
N LYS A 324 -9.25 3.65 15.53
CA LYS A 324 -10.24 3.70 16.59
C LYS A 324 -11.19 4.85 16.30
N VAL A 325 -12.37 4.55 15.78
CA VAL A 325 -13.44 5.55 15.66
C VAL A 325 -14.18 5.61 16.98
N VAL A 326 -14.17 6.78 17.61
CA VAL A 326 -14.80 7.01 18.91
C VAL A 326 -16.21 7.55 18.72
N LEU A 327 -17.16 6.90 19.39
CA LEU A 327 -18.55 7.29 19.45
C LEU A 327 -18.91 7.68 20.89
N GLN A 328 -19.37 8.90 21.11
CA GLN A 328 -19.96 9.28 22.39
C GLN A 328 -21.27 8.51 22.58
N LYS A 329 -21.41 7.83 23.72
CA LYS A 329 -22.62 7.10 24.11
C LYS A 329 -23.57 8.02 24.88
N TYR A 330 -24.84 7.94 24.52
CA TYR A 330 -25.97 8.59 25.16
C TYR A 330 -27.05 7.57 25.48
N VAL A 331 -28.04 7.97 26.26
CA VAL A 331 -29.29 7.25 26.50
C VAL A 331 -30.45 8.06 25.91
N THR A 332 -31.41 7.38 25.30
CA THR A 332 -32.63 8.00 24.78
C THR A 332 -33.86 7.17 25.08
N SER A 333 -35.01 7.84 25.23
CA SER A 333 -36.34 7.21 25.29
C SER A 333 -37.07 7.31 23.95
N THR A 334 -36.42 7.84 22.92
CA THR A 334 -36.97 7.87 21.57
C THR A 334 -37.20 6.44 21.08
N GLN A 335 -38.42 6.18 20.61
CA GLN A 335 -38.79 4.87 20.09
C GLN A 335 -37.90 4.50 18.90
N LEU A 336 -37.40 3.26 18.90
CA LEU A 336 -36.65 2.72 17.77
C LEU A 336 -37.57 2.74 16.53
N PRO A 337 -37.16 3.39 15.42
CA PRO A 337 -37.91 3.35 14.17
C PRO A 337 -38.08 1.93 13.63
N ALA A 338 -38.83 1.74 12.54
CA ALA A 338 -38.71 0.49 11.79
C ALA A 338 -37.33 0.41 11.13
N GLU A 339 -36.80 -0.80 10.92
CA GLU A 339 -35.56 -0.98 10.15
C GLU A 339 -35.77 -0.41 8.74
N ALA A 340 -34.88 0.49 8.32
CA ALA A 340 -34.91 1.02 6.96
C ALA A 340 -34.64 -0.10 5.95
N THR A 341 -35.18 0.03 4.74
CA THR A 341 -34.90 -0.92 3.64
C THR A 341 -33.39 -1.02 3.43
N LYS A 342 -32.84 -2.23 3.58
CA LYS A 342 -31.41 -2.49 3.38
C LYS A 342 -31.03 -2.15 1.94
N ASP A 343 -30.08 -1.24 1.76
CA ASP A 343 -29.39 -1.10 0.48
C ASP A 343 -28.51 -2.34 0.29
N ALA A 344 -28.79 -3.12 -0.76
CA ALA A 344 -28.05 -4.34 -1.09
C ALA A 344 -26.54 -4.09 -1.36
N ASN A 345 -26.16 -2.82 -1.61
CA ASN A 345 -24.78 -2.40 -1.84
C ASN A 345 -24.13 -1.75 -0.61
N ALA A 346 -24.88 -1.57 0.49
CA ALA A 346 -24.33 -1.07 1.73
C ALA A 346 -23.68 -2.22 2.51
N ASN A 347 -22.45 -1.99 2.99
CA ASN A 347 -21.69 -2.98 3.72
C ASN A 347 -21.17 -2.42 5.05
N THR A 348 -20.83 -3.33 5.95
CA THR A 348 -20.48 -3.07 7.34
C THR A 348 -19.08 -3.58 7.68
N ASP A 349 -18.27 -3.90 6.67
CA ASP A 349 -16.91 -4.42 6.89
C ASP A 349 -15.94 -3.32 7.35
N TYR A 350 -16.21 -2.07 6.97
CA TYR A 350 -15.38 -0.91 7.31
C TYR A 350 -13.90 -1.10 6.98
N ILE A 351 -13.66 -1.77 5.87
CA ILE A 351 -12.34 -1.97 5.28
C ILE A 351 -12.28 -1.10 4.02
N ALA A 352 -11.27 -0.23 3.90
CA ALA A 352 -11.08 0.57 2.68
C ALA A 352 -10.95 -0.35 1.46
N LYS A 353 -11.84 -0.16 0.48
CA LYS A 353 -11.88 -0.96 -0.76
C LYS A 353 -10.99 -0.37 -1.85
#